data_AF-A0A371D1R9-F1
#
_entry.id   AF-A0A371D1R9-F1
#
_cell.length_a   1.000
_cell.length_b   1.000
_cell.length_c   1.000
_cell.angle_alpha   90.00
_cell.angle_beta   90.00
_cell.angle_gamma   90.00
#
_symmetry.space_group_name_H-M   'P 1'
#
loop_
_entity.id
_entity.type
_entity.pdbx_description
1 polymer ?
#
loop_
_entity_poly.entity_id
_entity_poly.type
_entity_poly.pdbx_seq_one_letter_code
_entity_poly.pdbx_strand_id
1 'polypeptide(L)'
;MSEHDWARRQEEHARKQFEQFQREQEAQQRRAEQKAIRQLSKEDVIKLFEEHERRWARLASLDVLSWHSFPWPMLKQPTDPEQLTYIEIQAYVLSPHHPGSKTSKERIKDYLRKWHPDRFETKVLPKVREDDREKVQEGAGTVARHLNKLLSSLSSSAENGLFG
;
A
#
# COMPACT_ATOMS: atom_id res chain seq x y z
N MET A 1 37.95 -5.39 -51.13
CA MET A 1 37.87 -5.28 -49.65
C MET A 1 38.62 -6.46 -49.07
N SER A 2 39.65 -6.21 -48.27
CA SER A 2 40.55 -7.26 -47.77
C SER A 2 39.97 -7.95 -46.52
N GLU A 3 40.35 -9.20 -46.27
CA GLU A 3 39.94 -9.99 -45.10
C GLU A 3 40.16 -9.27 -43.76
N HIS A 4 41.20 -8.43 -43.70
CA HIS A 4 41.54 -7.58 -42.55
C HIS A 4 40.49 -6.49 -42.25
N ASP A 5 39.78 -5.97 -43.26
CA ASP A 5 38.66 -5.03 -43.06
C ASP A 5 37.38 -5.74 -42.62
N TRP A 6 37.22 -7.01 -43.00
CA TRP A 6 36.10 -7.84 -42.56
C TRP A 6 36.28 -8.26 -41.10
N ALA A 7 37.49 -8.65 -40.69
CA ALA A 7 37.83 -8.99 -39.32
C ALA A 7 37.65 -7.80 -38.36
N ARG A 8 38.14 -6.60 -38.73
CA ARG A 8 37.95 -5.39 -37.91
C ARG A 8 36.48 -5.01 -37.75
N ARG A 9 35.68 -5.12 -38.81
CA ARG A 9 34.23 -4.82 -38.74
C ARG A 9 33.47 -5.83 -37.88
N GLN A 10 33.84 -7.11 -37.94
CA GLN A 10 33.26 -8.17 -37.11
C GLN A 10 33.58 -7.95 -35.62
N GLU A 11 34.83 -7.64 -35.30
CA GLU A 11 35.26 -7.37 -33.93
C GLU A 11 34.59 -6.12 -33.33
N GLU A 12 34.48 -5.04 -34.11
CA GLU A 12 33.83 -3.82 -33.66
C GLU A 12 32.32 -4.01 -33.45
N HIS A 13 31.66 -4.80 -34.31
CA HIS A 13 30.24 -5.17 -34.12
C HIS A 13 30.04 -6.06 -32.89
N ALA A 14 30.91 -7.05 -32.68
CA ALA A 14 30.84 -7.94 -31.53
C ALA A 14 31.02 -7.16 -30.22
N ARG A 15 31.98 -6.21 -30.20
CA ARG A 15 32.22 -5.33 -29.06
C ARG A 15 31.02 -4.43 -28.77
N LYS A 16 30.43 -3.79 -29.79
CA LYS A 16 29.24 -2.94 -29.63
C LYS A 16 28.04 -3.73 -29.12
N GLN A 17 27.79 -4.93 -29.66
CA GLN A 17 26.69 -5.78 -29.21
C GLN A 17 26.89 -6.25 -27.76
N PHE A 18 28.11 -6.66 -27.40
CA PHE A 18 28.42 -7.06 -26.04
C PHE A 18 28.25 -5.90 -25.05
N GLU A 19 28.74 -4.70 -25.39
CA GLU A 19 28.64 -3.52 -24.56
C GLU A 19 27.19 -3.01 -24.43
N GLN A 20 26.37 -3.18 -25.47
CA GLN A 20 24.95 -2.88 -25.43
C GLN A 20 24.19 -3.90 -24.57
N PHE A 21 24.47 -5.20 -24.74
CA PHE A 21 23.88 -6.27 -23.93
C PHE A 21 24.19 -6.11 -22.44
N GLN A 22 25.44 -5.77 -22.09
CA GLN A 22 25.84 -5.48 -20.71
C GLN A 22 25.08 -4.27 -20.13
N ARG A 23 24.95 -3.17 -20.89
CA ARG A 23 24.16 -2.00 -20.46
C ARG A 23 22.69 -2.32 -20.28
N GLU A 24 22.10 -3.11 -21.17
CA GLU A 24 20.69 -3.52 -21.06
C GLU A 24 20.47 -4.43 -19.85
N GLN A 25 21.35 -5.39 -19.61
CA GLN A 25 21.33 -6.25 -18.41
C GLN A 25 21.42 -5.43 -17.13
N GLU A 26 22.39 -4.51 -17.06
CA GLU A 26 22.59 -3.66 -15.88
C GLU A 26 21.41 -2.71 -15.66
N ALA A 27 20.84 -2.13 -16.73
CA ALA A 27 19.64 -1.31 -16.64
C ALA A 27 18.41 -2.12 -16.18
N GLN A 28 18.28 -3.37 -16.65
CA GLN A 28 17.22 -4.28 -16.18
C GLN A 28 17.41 -4.66 -14.72
N GLN A 29 18.63 -5.00 -14.29
CA GLN A 29 18.94 -5.30 -12.89
C GLN A 29 18.67 -4.10 -11.98
N ARG A 30 19.14 -2.89 -12.34
CA ARG A 30 18.84 -1.67 -11.58
C ARG A 30 17.34 -1.39 -11.50
N ARG A 31 16.57 -1.61 -12.57
CA ARG A 31 15.11 -1.46 -12.56
C ARG A 31 14.44 -2.51 -11.67
N ALA A 32 14.92 -3.75 -11.71
CA ALA A 32 14.43 -4.83 -10.85
C ALA A 32 14.75 -4.56 -9.38
N GLU A 33 15.96 -4.12 -9.06
CA GLU A 33 16.36 -3.70 -7.70
C GLU A 33 15.58 -2.50 -7.23
N GLN A 34 15.40 -1.44 -8.03
CA GLN A 34 14.56 -0.31 -7.63
C GLN A 34 13.10 -0.72 -7.39
N LYS A 35 12.59 -1.69 -8.15
CA LYS A 35 11.26 -2.27 -7.94
C LYS A 35 11.20 -3.13 -6.67
N ALA A 36 12.26 -3.89 -6.38
CA ALA A 36 12.39 -4.74 -5.19
C ALA A 36 12.60 -3.92 -3.90
N ILE A 37 13.43 -2.87 -3.93
CA ILE A 37 13.60 -1.89 -2.84
C ILE A 37 12.27 -1.21 -2.53
N ARG A 38 11.38 -1.06 -3.52
CA ARG A 38 10.04 -0.51 -3.35
C ARG A 38 9.01 -1.53 -2.85
N GLN A 39 9.33 -2.83 -2.85
CA GLN A 39 8.54 -3.84 -2.18
C GLN A 39 8.94 -3.89 -0.70
N LEU A 40 8.05 -3.40 0.16
CA LEU A 40 8.23 -3.48 1.61
C LEU A 40 8.51 -4.94 2.01
N SER A 41 9.59 -5.18 2.76
CA SER A 41 9.87 -6.54 3.23
C SER A 41 8.76 -7.01 4.18
N LYS A 42 8.61 -8.33 4.36
CA LYS A 42 7.65 -8.90 5.32
C LYS A 42 7.82 -8.28 6.71
N GLU A 43 9.06 -8.08 7.15
CA GLU A 43 9.37 -7.48 8.45
C GLU A 43 8.96 -6.02 8.54
N ASP A 44 9.15 -5.25 7.46
CA ASP A 44 8.72 -3.86 7.41
C ASP A 44 7.20 -3.74 7.45
N VAL A 45 6.48 -4.63 6.76
CA VAL A 45 5.01 -4.67 6.79
C VAL A 45 4.51 -4.97 8.21
N ILE A 46 5.13 -5.93 8.90
CA ILE A 46 4.76 -6.26 10.29
C ILE A 46 5.00 -5.06 11.21
N LYS A 47 6.19 -4.45 11.15
CA LYS A 47 6.52 -3.25 11.94
C LYS A 47 5.56 -2.10 11.67
N LEU A 48 5.15 -1.92 10.42
CA LEU A 48 4.19 -0.91 10.00
C LEU A 48 2.81 -1.14 10.64
N PHE A 49 2.31 -2.39 10.65
CA PHE A 49 1.05 -2.71 11.33
C PHE A 49 1.11 -2.43 12.83
N GLU A 50 2.20 -2.82 13.50
CA GLU A 50 2.39 -2.54 14.93
C GLU A 50 2.47 -1.03 15.20
N GLU A 51 3.15 -0.28 14.33
CA GLU A 51 3.21 1.17 14.42
C GLU A 51 1.84 1.81 14.21
N HIS A 52 1.05 1.33 13.26
CA HIS A 52 -0.29 1.81 13.00
C HIS A 52 -1.22 1.57 14.20
N GLU A 53 -1.19 0.39 14.81
CA GLU A 53 -1.96 0.13 16.04
C GLU A 53 -1.50 1.05 17.19
N ARG A 54 -0.19 1.26 17.36
CA ARG A 54 0.35 2.21 18.36
C ARG A 54 -0.12 3.64 18.10
N ARG A 55 -0.06 4.12 16.84
CA ARG A 55 -0.53 5.46 16.47
C ARG A 55 -2.03 5.60 16.76
N TRP A 56 -2.83 4.59 16.41
CA TRP A 56 -4.28 4.60 16.65
C TRP A 56 -4.59 4.71 18.14
N ALA A 57 -3.92 3.93 18.99
CA ALA A 57 -4.09 4.00 20.43
C ALA A 57 -3.74 5.38 21.00
N ARG A 58 -2.71 6.04 20.45
CA ARG A 58 -2.28 7.39 20.85
C ARG A 58 -3.25 8.50 20.43
N LEU A 59 -4.11 8.29 19.42
CA LEU A 59 -5.10 9.31 19.02
C LEU A 59 -6.01 9.72 20.18
N ALA A 60 -6.33 8.78 21.08
CA ALA A 60 -7.18 9.06 22.23
C ALA A 60 -6.53 10.02 23.23
N SER A 61 -5.19 10.02 23.36
CA SER A 61 -4.45 10.86 24.30
C SER A 61 -3.97 12.18 23.71
N LEU A 62 -4.11 12.41 22.40
CA LEU A 62 -3.76 13.68 21.77
C LEU A 62 -4.91 14.68 21.89
N ASP A 63 -4.53 15.95 22.12
CA ASP A 63 -5.44 17.09 22.15
C ASP A 63 -5.77 17.61 20.75
N VAL A 64 -4.79 17.60 19.85
CA VAL A 64 -4.93 18.07 18.47
C VAL A 64 -4.48 16.98 17.51
N LEU A 65 -5.36 16.63 16.58
CA LEU A 65 -5.13 15.68 15.50
C LEU A 65 -5.00 16.41 14.17
N SER A 66 -4.14 15.89 13.31
CA SER A 66 -3.95 16.33 11.92
C SER A 66 -4.17 15.16 10.99
N TRP A 67 -4.24 15.41 9.68
CA TRP A 67 -4.28 14.35 8.67
C TRP A 67 -3.18 13.29 8.87
N HIS A 68 -1.99 13.72 9.26
CA HIS A 68 -0.82 12.86 9.43
C HIS A 68 -0.77 12.09 10.75
N SER A 69 -1.63 12.45 11.71
CA SER A 69 -1.74 11.75 12.98
C SER A 69 -2.39 10.37 12.82
N PHE A 70 -3.19 10.20 11.76
CA PHE A 70 -3.96 8.99 11.53
C PHE A 70 -3.14 7.90 10.86
N PRO A 71 -3.18 6.65 11.38
CA PRO A 71 -2.65 5.48 10.70
C PRO A 71 -3.66 5.00 9.67
N TRP A 72 -3.73 5.69 8.54
CA TRP A 72 -4.56 5.29 7.40
C TRP A 72 -4.25 3.83 7.02
N PRO A 73 -5.26 3.01 6.66
CA PRO A 73 -5.07 1.60 6.34
C PRO A 73 -4.43 1.43 4.96
N MET A 74 -3.19 1.88 4.83
CA MET A 74 -2.36 1.89 3.63
C MET A 74 -0.92 1.55 4.00
N LEU A 75 -0.19 0.90 3.09
CA LEU A 75 1.24 0.63 3.28
C LEU A 75 2.10 1.89 3.16
N LYS A 76 1.54 2.96 2.56
CA LYS A 76 2.17 4.26 2.45
C LYS A 76 1.21 5.29 3.00
N GLN A 77 1.72 6.18 3.83
CA GLN A 77 0.93 7.26 4.40
C GLN A 77 0.45 8.18 3.28
N PRO A 78 -0.88 8.33 3.07
CA PRO A 78 -1.41 9.19 2.04
C PRO A 78 -1.16 10.65 2.41
N THR A 79 -0.90 11.49 1.42
CA THR A 79 -0.89 12.95 1.61
C THR A 79 -2.28 13.55 1.50
N ASP A 80 -3.16 12.90 0.74
CA ASP A 80 -4.47 13.42 0.34
C ASP A 80 -5.54 12.32 0.28
N PRO A 81 -6.83 12.66 0.47
CA PRO A 81 -7.91 11.68 0.49
C PRO A 81 -8.09 10.95 -0.84
N GLU A 82 -7.72 11.56 -1.97
CA GLU A 82 -7.75 10.91 -3.28
C GLU A 82 -6.82 9.69 -3.39
N GLN A 83 -5.76 9.65 -2.59
CA GLN A 83 -4.82 8.51 -2.57
C GLN A 83 -5.39 7.29 -1.83
N LEU A 84 -6.47 7.45 -1.05
CA LEU A 84 -7.17 6.37 -0.35
C LEU A 84 -7.99 5.54 -1.34
N THR A 85 -7.32 4.90 -2.29
CA THR A 85 -7.98 4.08 -3.30
C THR A 85 -8.36 2.71 -2.75
N TYR A 86 -9.40 2.12 -3.34
CA TYR A 86 -9.85 0.77 -3.01
C TYR A 86 -8.72 -0.28 -3.07
N ILE A 87 -7.84 -0.22 -4.09
CA ILE A 87 -6.76 -1.18 -4.31
C ILE A 87 -5.69 -1.09 -3.22
N GLU A 88 -5.31 0.13 -2.82
CA GLU A 88 -4.30 0.33 -1.77
C GLU A 88 -4.82 -0.13 -0.40
N ILE A 89 -6.08 0.20 -0.07
CA ILE A 89 -6.71 -0.25 1.17
C ILE A 89 -6.87 -1.77 1.17
N GLN A 90 -7.26 -2.36 0.03
CA GLN A 90 -7.35 -3.80 -0.14
C GLN A 90 -6.00 -4.48 0.11
N ALA A 91 -4.94 -3.99 -0.51
CA ALA A 91 -3.59 -4.54 -0.39
C ALA A 91 -3.10 -4.49 1.07
N TYR A 92 -3.43 -3.41 1.79
CA TYR A 92 -3.12 -3.30 3.21
C TYR A 92 -3.93 -4.28 4.07
N VAL A 93 -5.27 -4.25 3.99
CA VAL A 93 -6.13 -5.05 4.89
C VAL A 93 -6.05 -6.55 4.61
N LEU A 94 -5.89 -6.94 3.34
CA LEU A 94 -5.72 -8.33 2.91
C LEU A 94 -4.26 -8.78 2.91
N SER A 95 -3.33 -7.98 3.44
CA SER A 95 -1.92 -8.34 3.48
C SER A 95 -1.71 -9.69 4.20
N PRO A 96 -0.97 -10.63 3.58
CA PRO A 96 -0.66 -11.92 4.20
C PRO A 96 0.27 -11.77 5.41
N HIS A 97 0.89 -10.60 5.56
CA HIS A 97 1.84 -10.30 6.63
C HIS A 97 1.20 -9.56 7.81
N HIS A 98 -0.14 -9.44 7.84
CA HIS A 98 -0.82 -8.85 8.99
C HIS A 98 -0.53 -9.67 10.25
N PRO A 99 -0.10 -9.03 11.36
CA PRO A 99 0.14 -9.73 12.62
C PRO A 99 -1.21 -10.27 13.13
N GLY A 100 -1.30 -11.59 13.30
CA GLY A 100 -2.43 -12.26 13.94
C GLY A 100 -3.21 -13.26 13.06
N SER A 101 -3.80 -14.23 13.72
CA SER A 101 -4.55 -15.35 13.11
C SER A 101 -5.98 -15.02 12.68
N LYS A 102 -6.39 -13.74 12.72
CA LYS A 102 -7.73 -13.30 12.32
C LYS A 102 -7.94 -13.50 10.82
N THR A 103 -9.14 -13.96 10.45
CA THR A 103 -9.52 -14.08 9.02
C THR A 103 -9.63 -12.70 8.36
N SER A 104 -9.50 -12.63 7.04
CA SER A 104 -9.66 -11.38 6.27
C SER A 104 -10.99 -10.67 6.57
N LYS A 105 -12.07 -11.44 6.75
CA LYS A 105 -13.41 -10.93 7.11
C LYS A 105 -13.41 -10.26 8.48
N GLU A 106 -12.77 -10.87 9.48
CA GLU A 106 -12.67 -10.31 10.82
C GLU A 106 -11.80 -9.06 10.87
N ARG A 107 -10.69 -9.04 10.11
CA ARG A 107 -9.83 -7.86 9.97
C ARG A 107 -10.61 -6.67 9.43
N ILE A 108 -11.37 -6.87 8.34
CA ILE A 108 -12.19 -5.80 7.77
C ILE A 108 -13.24 -5.29 8.77
N LYS A 109 -13.89 -6.19 9.51
CA LYS A 109 -14.85 -5.79 10.56
C LYS A 109 -14.20 -4.99 11.68
N ASP A 110 -12.96 -5.31 12.06
CA ASP A 110 -12.18 -4.54 13.05
C ASP A 110 -11.91 -3.11 12.56
N TYR A 111 -11.41 -2.98 11.33
CA TYR A 111 -11.19 -1.68 10.70
C TYR A 111 -12.49 -0.90 10.52
N LEU A 112 -13.59 -1.55 10.13
CA LEU A 112 -14.90 -0.89 10.02
C LEU A 112 -15.38 -0.32 11.35
N ARG A 113 -15.13 -0.99 12.49
CA ARG A 113 -15.47 -0.45 13.81
C ARG A 113 -14.64 0.77 14.18
N LYS A 114 -13.36 0.77 13.79
CA LYS A 114 -12.42 1.88 14.03
C LYS A 114 -12.77 3.11 13.18
N TRP A 115 -13.06 2.89 11.90
CA TRP A 115 -13.32 3.94 10.91
C TRP A 115 -14.82 4.21 10.67
N HIS A 116 -15.71 3.66 11.51
CA HIS A 116 -17.15 3.88 11.35
C HIS A 116 -17.48 5.37 11.49
N PRO A 117 -18.24 5.97 10.57
CA PRO A 117 -18.52 7.42 10.58
C PRO A 117 -19.10 7.88 11.93
N ASP A 118 -20.08 7.16 12.48
CA ASP A 118 -20.67 7.49 13.80
C ASP A 118 -19.63 7.64 14.92
N ARG A 119 -18.73 6.65 15.08
CA ARG A 119 -17.69 6.68 16.12
C ARG A 119 -16.62 7.72 15.80
N PHE A 120 -16.25 7.85 14.54
CA PHE A 120 -15.19 8.71 14.09
C PHE A 120 -15.59 10.19 14.20
N GLU A 121 -16.78 10.55 13.72
CA GLU A 121 -17.32 11.92 13.76
C GLU A 121 -17.59 12.39 15.20
N THR A 122 -17.98 11.48 16.10
CA THR A 122 -18.29 11.85 17.50
C THR A 122 -17.07 11.89 18.42
N LYS A 123 -16.06 11.01 18.22
CA LYS A 123 -14.92 10.89 19.15
C LYS A 123 -13.61 11.46 18.61
N VAL A 124 -13.42 11.44 17.29
CA VAL A 124 -12.14 11.72 16.65
C VAL A 124 -12.17 13.07 15.96
N LEU A 125 -13.18 13.33 15.12
CA LEU A 125 -13.32 14.56 14.35
C LEU A 125 -13.30 15.86 15.18
N PRO A 126 -13.86 15.92 16.41
CA PRO A 126 -13.80 17.12 17.23
C PRO A 126 -12.38 17.51 17.66
N LYS A 127 -11.46 16.55 17.71
CA LYS A 127 -10.04 16.76 18.04
C LYS A 127 -9.19 17.13 16.83
N VAL A 128 -9.73 16.99 15.62
CA VAL A 128 -9.00 17.34 14.39
C VAL A 128 -9.00 18.85 14.22
N ARG A 129 -7.82 19.39 13.91
CA ARG A 129 -7.62 20.80 13.61
C ARG A 129 -8.54 21.23 12.46
N GLU A 130 -9.11 22.43 12.52
CA GLU A 130 -10.15 22.86 11.59
C GLU A 130 -9.73 22.76 10.12
N ASP A 131 -8.49 23.14 9.80
CA ASP A 131 -7.94 23.06 8.44
C ASP A 131 -7.92 21.63 7.85
N ASP A 132 -7.74 20.61 8.70
CA ASP A 132 -7.68 19.21 8.28
C ASP A 132 -9.02 18.49 8.47
N ARG A 133 -10.02 19.12 9.09
CA ARG A 133 -11.24 18.45 9.54
C ARG A 133 -12.03 17.86 8.37
N GLU A 134 -12.28 18.67 7.34
CA GLU A 134 -12.99 18.23 6.14
C GLU A 134 -12.22 17.12 5.42
N LYS A 135 -10.90 17.31 5.26
CA LYS A 135 -10.00 16.34 4.65
C LYS A 135 -10.05 14.99 5.35
N VAL A 136 -9.91 14.99 6.68
CA VAL A 136 -9.95 13.77 7.51
C VAL A 136 -11.32 13.12 7.49
N GLN A 137 -12.41 13.90 7.53
CA GLN A 137 -13.77 13.37 7.44
C GLN A 137 -14.00 12.66 6.11
N GLU A 138 -13.62 13.28 5.00
CA GLU A 138 -13.71 12.68 3.67
C GLU A 138 -12.88 11.40 3.59
N GLY A 139 -11.63 11.45 4.06
CA GLY A 139 -10.74 10.29 4.08
C GLY A 139 -11.31 9.12 4.90
N ALA A 140 -11.82 9.39 6.10
CA ALA A 140 -12.45 8.38 6.95
C ALA A 140 -13.69 7.78 6.27
N GLY A 141 -14.51 8.61 5.64
CA GLY A 141 -15.67 8.17 4.86
C GLY A 141 -15.28 7.31 3.65
N THR A 142 -14.21 7.66 2.94
CA THR A 142 -13.67 6.86 1.83
C THR A 142 -13.15 5.50 2.30
N VAL A 143 -12.39 5.48 3.40
CA VAL A 143 -11.93 4.24 4.03
C VAL A 143 -13.12 3.35 4.41
N ALA A 144 -14.11 3.88 5.12
CA ALA A 144 -15.29 3.12 5.54
C ALA A 144 -16.07 2.54 4.36
N ARG A 145 -16.23 3.32 3.27
CA ARG A 145 -16.87 2.87 2.03
C ARG A 145 -16.10 1.72 1.37
N HIS A 146 -14.78 1.85 1.25
CA HIS A 146 -13.93 0.83 0.66
C HIS A 146 -13.87 -0.46 1.49
N LEU A 147 -13.80 -0.34 2.81
CA LEU A 147 -13.87 -1.48 3.73
C LEU A 147 -15.22 -2.21 3.64
N ASN A 148 -16.35 -1.49 3.54
CA ASN A 148 -17.65 -2.11 3.32
C ASN A 148 -17.70 -2.87 1.99
N LYS A 149 -17.20 -2.25 0.91
CA LYS A 149 -17.10 -2.90 -0.40
C LYS A 149 -16.26 -4.17 -0.34
N LEU A 150 -15.13 -4.16 0.38
CA LEU A 150 -14.28 -5.33 0.59
C LEU A 150 -15.02 -6.44 1.35
N LEU A 151 -15.77 -6.08 2.41
CA LEU A 151 -16.54 -7.05 3.18
C LEU A 151 -17.63 -7.71 2.34
N SER A 152 -18.38 -6.92 1.55
CA SER A 152 -19.39 -7.42 0.63
C SER A 152 -18.78 -8.33 -0.43
N SER A 153 -17.68 -7.91 -1.05
CA SER A 153 -16.99 -8.71 -2.07
C SER A 153 -16.52 -10.07 -1.52
N LEU A 154 -15.97 -10.11 -0.32
CA LEU A 154 -15.55 -11.38 0.30
C LEU A 154 -16.72 -12.26 0.72
N SER A 155 -17.85 -11.66 1.12
CA SER A 155 -19.06 -12.43 1.43
C SER A 155 -19.61 -13.10 0.16
N SER A 156 -19.71 -12.36 -0.94
CA SER A 156 -20.19 -12.89 -2.23
C SER A 156 -19.23 -13.91 -2.84
N SER A 157 -17.92 -13.76 -2.68
CA SER A 157 -16.94 -14.75 -3.15
C SER A 157 -16.93 -16.03 -2.32
N ALA A 158 -17.22 -15.96 -1.01
CA ALA A 158 -17.30 -17.15 -0.16
C ALA A 158 -18.53 -18.02 -0.47
N GLU A 159 -19.62 -17.42 -0.95
CA GLU A 159 -20.85 -18.15 -1.34
C GLU A 159 -20.69 -18.86 -2.70
N ASN A 160 -19.82 -18.37 -3.58
CA ASN A 160 -19.56 -18.99 -4.90
C ASN A 160 -18.46 -20.07 -4.89
N GLY A 161 -17.80 -20.30 -3.75
CA GLY A 161 -16.71 -21.28 -3.62
C GLY A 161 -17.11 -22.64 -3.06
N LEU A 162 -18.39 -22.88 -2.78
CA LEU A 162 -18.88 -24.12 -2.17
C LEU A 162 -19.48 -25.13 -3.17
N PHE A 163 -19.43 -24.82 -4.47
CA PHE A 163 -19.78 -25.73 -5.56
C PHE A 163 -18.61 -25.79 -6.55
N GLY A 164 -17.63 -26.63 -6.25
CA GLY A 164 -16.50 -26.97 -7.12
C GLY A 164 -16.03 -28.37 -6.80
#